data_AF-A0A1H4RBL4-F1
#
_entry.id   AF-A0A1H4RBL4-F1
#
_cell.length_a   1.000
_cell.length_b   1.000
_cell.length_c   1.000
_cell.angle_alpha   90.00
_cell.angle_beta   90.00
_cell.angle_gamma   90.00
#
_symmetry.space_group_name_H-M   'P 1'
#
loop_
_entity.id
_entity.type
_entity.pdbx_description
1 polymer ?
#
loop_
_entity_poly.entity_id
_entity_poly.type
_entity_poly.pdbx_seq_one_letter_code
_entity_poly.pdbx_strand_id
1 'polypeptide(L)'
;MKALVIATLALLGCGSINAAEIDQNLIKQGEYLARAGDCVACHTAKDGKPFAGGLPMETPIGTIYSTNITPDKTGLGDYSLEDFDKAVRHGVAKNGSTLYPAMPYPSYASVTETDMNALYAYFMHGVAPVAQANKASDIPWPLSMRWPLAGWRWMFAPAVADYKAPPGEDAVVSRGAYLVEGLGHCGACHTPRALTMQEKSLNAGEGSAFLSGSAPLEGWIAKSLRGDHKDGLGSWSEEQLVQFLKTGRSDRSAVFGGMSDVVTHSMQYMTDNDLTAIARYLKSLPANDPNDQPHQYDKQVAQALWNGDDSKPGASVYIDNCAACHRTDGHGYTKVFPALAGNPVLQSQDPTSLIHIVLKGGTLPATHTAPSTFTMPGFAWRLSDQEVADVVSFIATSWGNKGGPVKASDVMAVREDYLRTTSSDDKGETTTH
;
A
#
# COMPACT_ATOMS: atom_id res chain seq x y z
N MET A 1 59.70 -49.97 50.97
CA MET A 1 58.27 -49.62 51.02
C MET A 1 58.15 -48.13 50.75
N LYS A 2 57.39 -47.77 49.72
CA LYS A 2 57.33 -46.44 49.08
C LYS A 2 56.28 -45.53 49.71
N ALA A 3 56.51 -44.24 49.54
CA ALA A 3 55.77 -43.07 50.02
C ALA A 3 54.60 -42.64 49.10
N LEU A 4 54.06 -41.44 49.42
CA LEU A 4 53.22 -40.48 48.67
C LEU A 4 51.70 -40.62 48.79
N VAL A 5 50.86 -39.58 48.71
CA VAL A 5 50.87 -38.09 48.88
C VAL A 5 49.41 -37.66 48.60
N ILE A 6 48.94 -36.60 49.26
CA ILE A 6 47.61 -35.98 49.08
C ILE A 6 47.57 -35.18 47.76
N ALA A 7 46.47 -35.26 47.00
CA ALA A 7 46.11 -34.26 45.99
C ALA A 7 44.59 -34.08 45.86
N THR A 8 44.13 -32.87 46.18
CA THR A 8 42.78 -32.34 46.00
C THR A 8 42.62 -31.84 44.56
N LEU A 9 41.61 -32.30 43.82
CA LEU A 9 41.36 -31.89 42.45
C LEU A 9 40.27 -30.79 42.40
N ALA A 10 40.65 -29.59 41.95
CA ALA A 10 39.74 -28.51 41.61
C ALA A 10 39.17 -28.72 40.20
N LEU A 11 37.85 -28.79 40.06
CA LEU A 11 37.17 -28.70 38.76
C LEU A 11 37.02 -27.23 38.36
N LEU A 12 37.78 -26.82 37.36
CA LEU A 12 37.57 -25.58 36.60
C LEU A 12 36.38 -25.78 35.66
N GLY A 13 35.30 -25.04 35.90
CA GLY A 13 34.20 -24.90 34.94
C GLY A 13 34.62 -23.98 33.80
N CYS A 14 34.75 -24.53 32.59
CA CYS A 14 34.74 -23.74 31.37
C CYS A 14 33.30 -23.30 31.10
N GLY A 15 32.99 -22.04 31.43
CA GLY A 15 31.83 -21.36 30.87
C GLY A 15 32.09 -21.10 29.39
N SER A 16 31.28 -21.71 28.52
CA SER A 16 31.26 -21.39 27.10
C SER A 16 30.73 -19.97 26.92
N ILE A 17 31.62 -19.07 26.52
CA ILE A 17 31.27 -17.72 26.07
C ILE A 17 30.66 -17.87 24.67
N ASN A 18 29.34 -17.78 24.54
CA ASN A 18 28.67 -17.59 23.25
C ASN A 18 28.92 -16.16 22.77
N ALA A 19 30.12 -15.92 22.24
CA ALA A 19 30.42 -14.71 21.49
C ALA A 19 29.85 -14.87 20.07
N ALA A 20 28.77 -14.16 19.78
CA ALA A 20 28.29 -13.80 18.44
C ALA A 20 28.07 -14.95 17.44
N GLU A 21 27.13 -15.85 17.72
CA GLU A 21 26.21 -16.19 16.63
C GLU A 21 25.46 -14.91 16.27
N ILE A 22 25.51 -14.46 15.02
CA ILE A 22 24.70 -13.33 14.56
C ILE A 22 23.26 -13.63 15.01
N ASP A 23 22.68 -12.73 15.82
CA ASP A 23 21.40 -12.98 16.49
C ASP A 23 20.32 -13.27 15.44
N GLN A 24 20.03 -14.55 15.25
CA GLN A 24 19.09 -15.02 14.24
C GLN A 24 17.67 -14.54 14.52
N ASN A 25 17.34 -14.26 15.79
CA ASN A 25 16.04 -13.69 16.14
C ASN A 25 15.96 -12.23 15.69
N LEU A 26 17.05 -11.48 15.88
CA LEU A 26 17.14 -10.09 15.39
C LEU A 26 17.01 -10.01 13.87
N ILE A 27 17.67 -10.91 13.12
CA ILE A 27 17.52 -10.99 11.65
C ILE A 27 16.08 -11.32 11.26
N LYS A 28 15.45 -12.32 11.89
CA LYS A 28 14.06 -12.69 11.60
C LYS A 28 13.08 -11.58 11.91
N GLN A 29 13.31 -10.83 13.00
CA GLN A 29 12.53 -9.64 13.31
C GLN A 29 12.73 -8.56 12.24
N GLY A 30 13.97 -8.34 11.79
CA GLY A 30 14.26 -7.42 10.69
C GLY A 30 13.61 -7.82 9.37
N GLU A 31 13.59 -9.11 9.04
CA GLU A 31 12.89 -9.64 7.86
C GLU A 31 11.39 -9.35 7.96
N TYR A 32 10.79 -9.63 9.12
CA TYR A 32 9.39 -9.33 9.39
C TYR A 32 9.06 -7.84 9.23
N LEU A 33 9.90 -6.96 9.80
CA LEU A 33 9.74 -5.51 9.71
C LEU A 33 9.94 -5.00 8.29
N ALA A 34 10.89 -5.56 7.54
CA ALA A 34 11.12 -5.21 6.14
C ALA A 34 9.93 -5.60 5.25
N ARG A 35 9.23 -6.70 5.59
CA ARG A 35 7.94 -7.06 5.00
C ARG A 35 6.86 -6.09 5.42
N ALA A 36 6.66 -5.86 6.72
CA ALA A 36 5.63 -4.93 7.22
C ALA A 36 5.79 -3.50 6.66
N GLY A 37 7.03 -3.05 6.49
CA GLY A 37 7.40 -1.77 5.89
C GLY A 37 7.33 -1.71 4.36
N ASP A 38 6.95 -2.81 3.71
CA ASP A 38 6.85 -2.98 2.27
C ASP A 38 8.14 -2.65 1.49
N CYS A 39 9.30 -2.84 2.12
CA CYS A 39 10.59 -2.43 1.55
C CYS A 39 10.87 -3.13 0.21
N VAL A 40 10.41 -4.37 0.06
CA VAL A 40 10.65 -5.17 -1.15
C VAL A 40 9.83 -4.66 -2.35
N ALA A 41 8.61 -4.15 -2.13
CA ALA A 41 7.78 -3.63 -3.22
C ALA A 41 8.42 -2.39 -3.84
N CYS A 42 8.96 -1.48 -3.03
CA CYS A 42 9.59 -0.26 -3.53
C CYS A 42 11.02 -0.49 -4.03
N HIS A 43 11.80 -1.34 -3.39
CA HIS A 43 13.23 -1.53 -3.70
C HIS A 43 13.51 -2.71 -4.65
N THR A 44 12.53 -3.13 -5.45
CA THR A 44 12.71 -4.20 -6.45
C THR A 44 12.12 -3.74 -7.77
N ALA A 45 12.95 -3.64 -8.82
CA ALA A 45 12.45 -3.41 -10.17
C ALA A 45 11.63 -4.62 -10.67
N LYS A 46 10.76 -4.39 -11.66
CA LYS A 46 10.09 -5.47 -12.41
C LYS A 46 11.15 -6.42 -12.99
N ASP A 47 10.97 -7.72 -12.74
CA ASP A 47 11.92 -8.79 -13.12
C ASP A 47 13.33 -8.64 -12.51
N GLY A 48 13.48 -7.73 -11.55
CA GLY A 48 14.73 -7.46 -10.83
C GLY A 48 14.97 -8.42 -9.67
N LYS A 49 16.18 -8.37 -9.12
CA LYS A 49 16.50 -9.09 -7.89
C LYS A 49 15.91 -8.35 -6.68
N PRO A 50 15.40 -9.07 -5.65
CA PRO A 50 14.85 -8.43 -4.46
C PRO A 50 15.81 -7.40 -3.86
N PHE A 51 15.27 -6.24 -3.51
CA PHE A 51 16.00 -5.14 -2.85
C PHE A 51 17.12 -4.47 -3.67
N ALA A 52 17.30 -4.85 -4.95
CA ALA A 52 18.37 -4.31 -5.80
C ALA A 52 18.06 -2.91 -6.39
N GLY A 53 16.90 -2.33 -6.05
CA GLY A 53 16.46 -1.02 -6.53
C GLY A 53 16.00 -1.04 -7.99
N GLY A 54 15.89 0.16 -8.56
CA GLY A 54 15.58 0.38 -9.98
C GLY A 54 14.10 0.46 -10.33
N LEU A 55 13.19 0.39 -9.35
CA LEU A 55 11.77 0.60 -9.60
C LEU A 55 11.52 2.06 -10.02
N PRO A 56 10.93 2.33 -11.20
CA PRO A 56 10.54 3.68 -11.59
C PRO A 56 9.32 4.13 -10.77
N MET A 57 9.36 5.36 -10.28
CA MET A 57 8.20 6.06 -9.73
C MET A 57 8.02 7.34 -10.53
N GLU A 58 6.92 7.42 -11.26
CA GLU A 58 6.63 8.58 -12.09
C GLU A 58 6.17 9.75 -11.22
N THR A 59 6.74 10.93 -11.47
CA THR A 59 6.29 12.17 -10.85
C THR A 59 5.98 13.19 -11.94
N PRO A 60 5.17 14.23 -11.65
CA PRO A 60 4.88 15.28 -12.63
C PRO A 60 6.10 16.03 -13.18
N ILE A 61 7.26 15.90 -12.51
CA ILE A 61 8.50 16.59 -12.86
C ILE A 61 9.60 15.65 -13.39
N GLY A 62 9.28 14.37 -13.59
CA GLY A 62 10.21 13.34 -14.08
C GLY A 62 10.21 12.09 -13.20
N THR A 63 10.90 11.05 -13.65
CA THR A 63 10.92 9.75 -12.96
C THR A 63 12.04 9.71 -11.92
N ILE A 64 11.71 9.21 -10.73
CA ILE A 64 12.69 8.82 -9.71
C ILE A 64 12.81 7.29 -9.70
N TYR A 65 13.97 6.78 -9.26
CA TYR A 65 14.21 5.35 -9.19
C TYR A 65 14.58 4.95 -7.77
N SER A 66 14.03 3.83 -7.29
CA SER A 66 14.42 3.29 -6.00
C SER A 66 15.88 2.84 -5.99
N THR A 67 16.51 2.88 -4.81
CA THR A 67 17.92 2.53 -4.64
C THR A 67 18.10 1.06 -4.29
N ASN A 68 19.26 0.49 -4.61
CA ASN A 68 19.73 -0.78 -4.10
C ASN A 68 19.93 -0.67 -2.57
N ILE A 69 19.26 -1.54 -1.81
CA ILE A 69 19.38 -1.63 -0.35
C ILE A 69 19.94 -2.99 0.11
N THR A 70 20.54 -3.76 -0.80
CA THR A 70 21.29 -4.98 -0.45
C THR A 70 22.63 -4.60 0.21
N PRO A 71 23.31 -5.53 0.91
CA PRO A 71 24.60 -5.25 1.55
C PRO A 71 25.78 -5.17 0.56
N ASP A 72 25.51 -5.10 -0.74
CA ASP A 72 26.53 -4.81 -1.75
C ASP A 72 27.04 -3.36 -1.64
N LYS A 73 28.26 -3.10 -2.10
CA LYS A 73 28.86 -1.74 -2.12
C LYS A 73 28.07 -0.72 -2.94
N THR A 74 27.28 -1.18 -3.91
CA THR A 74 26.36 -0.33 -4.69
C THR A 74 25.07 -0.01 -3.94
N GLY A 75 24.82 -0.66 -2.80
CA GLY A 75 23.71 -0.43 -1.88
C GLY A 75 24.16 -0.01 -0.48
N LEU A 76 23.81 -0.81 0.54
CA LEU A 76 24.08 -0.55 1.96
C LEU A 76 25.46 -1.02 2.43
N GLY A 77 26.28 -1.64 1.58
CA GLY A 77 27.51 -2.31 2.02
C GLY A 77 28.51 -1.45 2.80
N ASP A 78 28.52 -0.14 2.58
CA ASP A 78 29.35 0.79 3.35
C ASP A 78 28.56 1.60 4.40
N TYR A 79 27.25 1.41 4.56
CA TYR A 79 26.45 2.12 5.56
C TYR A 79 26.81 1.61 6.96
N SER A 80 26.91 2.52 7.92
CA SER A 80 26.78 2.16 9.34
C SER A 80 25.30 2.09 9.73
N LEU A 81 25.02 1.54 10.91
CA LEU A 81 23.68 1.61 11.51
C LEU A 81 23.19 3.07 11.61
N GLU A 82 24.06 4.00 11.98
CA GLU A 82 23.72 5.42 12.09
C GLU A 82 23.39 6.03 10.72
N ASP A 83 24.12 5.66 9.66
CA ASP A 83 23.83 6.11 8.30
C ASP A 83 22.49 5.54 7.80
N PHE A 84 22.21 4.27 8.13
CA PHE A 84 20.95 3.61 7.81
C PHE A 84 19.79 4.30 8.52
N ASP A 85 19.94 4.59 9.81
CA ASP A 85 18.95 5.29 10.61
C ASP A 85 18.64 6.70 10.06
N LYS A 86 19.70 7.45 9.72
CA LYS A 86 19.59 8.75 9.04
C LYS A 86 18.84 8.66 7.71
N ALA A 87 19.09 7.62 6.91
CA ALA A 87 18.39 7.46 5.65
C ALA A 87 16.91 7.15 5.86
N VAL A 88 16.59 6.20 6.74
CA VAL A 88 15.22 5.68 6.91
C VAL A 88 14.34 6.62 7.72
N ARG A 89 14.78 7.06 8.91
CA ARG A 89 13.95 7.90 9.80
C ARG A 89 14.11 9.39 9.55
N HIS A 90 15.29 9.84 9.13
CA HIS A 90 15.58 11.27 8.96
C HIS A 90 15.53 11.74 7.51
N GLY A 91 15.42 10.85 6.52
CA GLY A 91 15.41 11.21 5.10
C GLY A 91 16.73 11.78 4.59
N VAL A 92 17.87 11.40 5.18
CA VAL A 92 19.22 11.87 4.83
C VAL A 92 20.07 10.70 4.35
N ALA A 93 20.42 10.69 3.06
CA ALA A 93 21.32 9.68 2.51
C ALA A 93 22.73 9.79 3.10
N LYS A 94 23.53 8.73 2.98
CA LYS A 94 24.92 8.69 3.47
C LYS A 94 25.81 9.83 2.95
N ASN A 95 25.55 10.33 1.74
CA ASN A 95 26.27 11.48 1.17
C ASN A 95 25.80 12.84 1.69
N GLY A 96 24.90 12.88 2.68
CA GLY A 96 24.31 14.09 3.27
C GLY A 96 23.16 14.70 2.46
N SER A 97 22.82 14.16 1.29
CA SER A 97 21.69 14.67 0.50
C SER A 97 20.35 14.25 1.09
N THR A 98 19.37 15.15 0.99
CA THR A 98 17.99 14.82 1.36
C THR A 98 17.39 13.85 0.33
N LEU A 99 16.74 12.79 0.83
CA LEU A 99 15.96 11.86 0.02
C LEU A 99 14.69 12.53 -0.52
N TYR A 100 14.22 12.06 -1.68
CA TYR A 100 12.90 12.47 -2.16
C TYR A 100 11.82 11.94 -1.19
N PRO A 101 10.75 12.71 -0.95
CA PRO A 101 9.66 12.30 -0.05
C PRO A 101 8.78 11.17 -0.61
N ALA A 102 9.20 10.52 -1.69
CA ALA A 102 8.70 9.20 -2.09
C ALA A 102 9.17 8.10 -1.15
N MET A 103 10.34 8.26 -0.50
CA MET A 103 10.70 7.47 0.67
C MET A 103 9.89 8.00 1.86
N PRO A 104 9.04 7.20 2.52
CA PRO A 104 8.11 7.67 3.55
C PRO A 104 8.79 7.85 4.92
N TYR A 105 9.95 8.53 4.92
CA TYR A 105 10.69 8.85 6.13
C TYR A 105 9.88 9.65 7.17
N PRO A 106 8.87 10.49 6.82
CA PRO A 106 8.04 11.12 7.84
C PRO A 106 7.24 10.12 8.68
N SER A 107 6.72 9.05 8.07
CA SER A 107 6.06 7.95 8.79
C SER A 107 7.07 7.16 9.61
N TYR A 108 8.22 6.85 9.01
CA TYR A 108 9.27 6.05 9.65
C TYR A 108 9.94 6.76 10.83
N ALA A 109 9.78 8.07 10.99
CA ALA A 109 10.31 8.83 12.13
C ALA A 109 9.84 8.31 13.50
N SER A 110 8.71 7.57 13.55
CA SER A 110 8.16 6.94 14.75
C SER A 110 8.71 5.54 15.04
N VAL A 111 9.45 4.95 14.12
CA VAL A 111 10.00 3.59 14.25
C VAL A 111 11.05 3.57 15.36
N THR A 112 10.93 2.57 16.23
CA THR A 112 11.79 2.46 17.42
C THR A 112 13.23 2.14 17.04
N GLU A 113 14.19 2.61 17.84
CA GLU A 113 15.61 2.26 17.65
C GLU A 113 15.85 0.75 17.63
N THR A 114 15.08 -0.02 18.40
CA THR A 114 15.19 -1.49 18.42
C THR A 114 14.79 -2.11 17.09
N ASP A 115 13.69 -1.64 16.49
CA ASP A 115 13.25 -2.11 15.17
C ASP A 115 14.19 -1.64 14.06
N MET A 116 14.80 -0.46 14.19
CA MET A 116 15.85 0.01 13.28
C MET A 116 17.10 -0.88 13.33
N ASN A 117 17.51 -1.32 14.51
CA ASN A 117 18.61 -2.28 14.67
C ASN A 117 18.28 -3.64 14.01
N ALA A 118 17.05 -4.11 14.16
CA ALA A 118 16.59 -5.36 13.55
C ALA A 118 16.58 -5.27 12.02
N LEU A 119 15.99 -4.20 11.47
CA LEU A 119 15.99 -3.92 10.03
C LEU A 119 17.42 -3.89 9.46
N TYR A 120 18.33 -3.15 10.12
CA TYR A 120 19.71 -3.07 9.69
C TYR A 120 20.41 -4.43 9.73
N ALA A 121 20.22 -5.22 10.80
CA ALA A 121 20.75 -6.57 10.91
C ALA A 121 20.25 -7.48 9.77
N TYR A 122 18.96 -7.41 9.42
CA TYR A 122 18.41 -8.15 8.29
C TYR A 122 19.02 -7.73 6.95
N PHE A 123 19.12 -6.43 6.66
CA PHE A 123 19.73 -6.01 5.39
C PHE A 123 21.21 -6.35 5.30
N MET A 124 21.96 -6.30 6.40
CA MET A 124 23.40 -6.59 6.40
C MET A 124 23.73 -8.08 6.43
N HIS A 125 22.86 -8.92 6.98
CA HIS A 125 23.16 -10.34 7.23
C HIS A 125 22.12 -11.33 6.73
N GLY A 126 20.88 -10.90 6.48
CA GLY A 126 19.78 -11.73 5.95
C GLY A 126 19.54 -11.57 4.45
N VAL A 127 19.97 -10.46 3.84
CA VAL A 127 19.78 -10.18 2.41
C VAL A 127 21.03 -10.55 1.60
N ALA A 128 20.83 -11.22 0.46
CA ALA A 128 21.92 -11.53 -0.46
C ALA A 128 22.43 -10.26 -1.15
N PRO A 129 23.76 -10.02 -1.23
CA PRO A 129 24.32 -8.86 -1.91
C PRO A 129 24.05 -8.95 -3.42
N VAL A 130 23.64 -7.83 -4.01
CA VAL A 130 23.46 -7.70 -5.46
C VAL A 130 24.24 -6.49 -5.95
N ALA A 131 25.24 -6.73 -6.79
CA ALA A 131 25.99 -5.69 -7.47
C ALA A 131 25.14 -5.06 -8.58
N GLN A 132 24.37 -4.03 -8.22
CA GLN A 132 23.47 -3.29 -9.10
C GLN A 132 23.62 -1.80 -8.82
N ALA A 133 24.16 -1.05 -9.78
CA ALA A 133 24.30 0.40 -9.66
C ALA A 133 22.94 1.09 -9.68
N ASN A 134 22.78 2.10 -8.83
CA ASN A 134 21.58 2.94 -8.77
C ASN A 134 21.41 3.75 -10.06
N LYS A 135 20.17 3.82 -10.57
CA LYS A 135 19.81 4.68 -11.70
C LYS A 135 19.59 6.11 -11.22
N ALA A 136 20.13 7.08 -11.96
CA ALA A 136 19.87 8.49 -11.70
C ALA A 136 18.42 8.86 -12.03
N SER A 137 17.89 9.87 -11.36
CA SER A 137 16.56 10.41 -11.69
C SER A 137 16.56 11.13 -13.03
N ASP A 138 15.43 11.05 -13.74
CA ASP A 138 15.20 11.73 -15.01
C ASP A 138 14.69 13.17 -14.82
N ILE A 139 14.61 13.66 -13.57
CA ILE A 139 14.19 15.03 -13.27
C ILE A 139 15.23 16.02 -13.84
N PRO A 140 14.84 16.93 -14.75
CA PRO A 140 15.77 17.85 -15.37
C PRO A 140 16.27 18.89 -14.36
N TRP A 141 17.50 19.36 -14.59
CA TRP A 141 18.00 20.53 -13.88
C TRP A 141 17.17 21.78 -14.28
N PRO A 142 16.80 22.68 -13.33
CA PRO A 142 17.21 22.75 -11.93
C PRO A 142 16.32 22.00 -10.92
N LEU A 143 15.25 21.33 -11.37
CA LEU A 143 14.29 20.66 -10.47
C LEU A 143 14.90 19.46 -9.72
N SER A 144 16.01 18.90 -10.20
CA SER A 144 16.75 17.82 -9.53
C SER A 144 17.69 18.28 -8.40
N MET A 145 17.77 19.58 -8.11
CA MET A 145 18.55 20.08 -6.97
C MET A 145 18.05 19.50 -5.64
N ARG A 146 18.95 18.96 -4.81
CA ARG A 146 18.60 18.36 -3.51
C ARG A 146 18.50 19.35 -2.35
N TRP A 147 19.12 20.53 -2.45
CA TRP A 147 19.12 21.50 -1.35
C TRP A 147 17.74 22.12 -1.04
N PRO A 148 16.82 22.38 -2.00
CA PRO A 148 15.48 22.87 -1.67
C PRO A 148 14.68 21.82 -0.89
N LEU A 149 14.88 20.53 -1.20
CA LEU A 149 14.28 19.43 -0.45
C LEU A 149 14.78 19.37 1.00
N ALA A 150 16.00 19.83 1.29
CA ALA A 150 16.44 19.95 2.68
C ALA A 150 15.62 20.99 3.45
N GLY A 151 15.27 22.12 2.83
CA GLY A 151 14.36 23.11 3.42
C GLY A 151 12.94 22.56 3.60
N TRP A 152 12.43 21.86 2.59
CA TRP A 152 11.13 21.17 2.66
C TRP A 152 11.10 20.15 3.81
N ARG A 153 12.11 19.30 3.90
CA ARG A 153 12.24 18.28 4.95
C ARG A 153 12.32 18.91 6.33
N TRP A 154 13.11 19.97 6.50
CA TRP A 154 13.20 20.68 7.78
C TRP A 154 11.85 21.28 8.22
N MET A 155 11.01 21.70 7.28
CA MET A 155 9.71 22.29 7.57
C MET A 155 8.61 21.26 7.86
N PHE A 156 8.64 20.11 7.19
CA PHE A 156 7.51 19.17 7.19
C PHE A 156 7.81 17.77 7.73
N ALA A 157 9.08 17.38 7.88
CA ALA A 157 9.41 16.11 8.51
C ALA A 157 9.26 16.24 10.04
N PRO A 158 8.60 15.29 10.70
CA PRO A 158 8.52 15.29 12.15
C PRO A 158 9.90 15.05 12.76
N ALA A 159 10.04 15.41 14.03
CA ALA A 159 11.20 14.98 14.80
C ALA A 159 11.18 13.46 14.94
N VAL A 160 12.34 12.82 14.74
CA VAL A 160 12.49 11.38 14.99
C VAL A 160 12.39 11.13 16.49
N ALA A 161 11.46 10.26 16.85
CA ALA A 161 11.22 9.87 18.23
C ALA A 161 10.54 8.49 18.24
N ASP A 162 10.95 7.63 19.17
CA ASP A 162 10.28 6.35 19.36
C ASP A 162 8.80 6.55 19.62
N TYR A 163 7.97 5.73 18.95
CA TYR A 163 6.54 5.68 19.19
C TYR A 163 6.23 5.46 20.67
N LYS A 164 5.32 6.29 21.21
CA LYS A 164 4.84 6.18 22.58
C LYS A 164 3.33 6.08 22.58
N ALA A 165 2.83 4.94 23.04
CA ALA A 165 1.41 4.73 23.24
C ALA A 165 0.84 5.80 24.20
N PRO A 166 -0.32 6.39 23.89
CA PRO A 166 -1.00 7.27 24.83
C PRO A 166 -1.29 6.56 26.17
N PRO A 167 -1.16 7.25 27.31
CA PRO A 167 -1.44 6.64 28.61
C PRO A 167 -2.90 6.14 28.70
N GLY A 168 -3.06 4.86 29.07
CA GLY A 168 -4.38 4.24 29.25
C GLY A 168 -5.03 3.73 27.95
N GLU A 169 -4.34 3.83 26.81
CA GLU A 169 -4.79 3.27 25.54
C GLU A 169 -4.71 1.73 25.55
N ASP A 170 -5.61 1.08 24.81
CA ASP A 170 -5.56 -0.36 24.62
C ASP A 170 -4.25 -0.77 23.91
N ALA A 171 -3.60 -1.84 24.39
CA ALA A 171 -2.30 -2.27 23.89
C ALA A 171 -2.37 -2.77 22.44
N VAL A 172 -3.50 -3.37 22.02
CA VAL A 172 -3.70 -3.84 20.65
C VAL A 172 -3.93 -2.66 19.72
N VAL A 173 -4.71 -1.67 20.15
CA VAL A 173 -4.89 -0.41 19.40
C VAL A 173 -3.57 0.35 19.26
N SER A 174 -2.77 0.44 20.32
CA SER A 174 -1.45 1.07 20.31
C SER A 174 -0.46 0.37 19.37
N ARG A 175 -0.50 -0.97 19.31
CA ARG A 175 0.28 -1.74 18.34
C ARG A 175 -0.17 -1.45 16.90
N GLY A 176 -1.48 -1.34 16.68
CA GLY A 176 -2.04 -0.98 15.39
C GLY A 176 -1.61 0.41 14.94
N ALA A 177 -1.67 1.39 15.83
CA ALA A 177 -1.20 2.75 15.58
C ALA A 177 0.28 2.77 15.18
N TYR A 178 1.14 2.08 15.91
CA TYR A 178 2.56 1.96 15.57
C TYR A 178 2.80 1.42 14.15
N LEU A 179 2.05 0.38 13.76
CA LEU A 179 2.17 -0.22 12.43
C LEU A 179 1.60 0.70 11.36
N VAL A 180 0.45 1.33 11.58
CA VAL A 180 -0.24 2.15 10.57
C VAL A 180 0.43 3.51 10.36
N GLU A 181 0.85 4.17 11.44
CA GLU A 181 1.52 5.48 11.42
C GLU A 181 3.02 5.36 11.10
N GLY A 182 3.63 4.21 11.42
CA GLY A 182 5.06 3.93 11.24
C GLY A 182 5.36 3.17 9.95
N LEU A 183 5.87 1.93 10.08
CA LEU A 183 6.36 1.13 8.94
C LEU A 183 5.28 0.84 7.89
N GLY A 184 4.04 0.59 8.30
CA GLY A 184 2.92 0.38 7.39
C GLY A 184 2.51 1.64 6.62
N HIS A 185 3.00 2.83 7.03
CA HIS A 185 2.97 4.10 6.29
C HIS A 185 1.66 4.38 5.55
N CYS A 186 0.53 3.99 6.15
CA CYS A 186 -0.76 3.98 5.44
C CYS A 186 -1.18 5.39 5.04
N GLY A 187 -0.75 6.40 5.83
CA GLY A 187 -0.93 7.81 5.55
C GLY A 187 -0.35 8.26 4.21
N ALA A 188 0.76 7.65 3.76
CA ALA A 188 1.45 8.05 2.54
C ALA A 188 0.54 8.00 1.31
N CYS A 189 -0.42 7.06 1.30
CA CYS A 189 -1.46 6.94 0.29
C CYS A 189 -2.83 7.43 0.77
N HIS A 190 -3.23 7.15 2.02
CA HIS A 190 -4.60 7.38 2.49
C HIS A 190 -4.82 8.73 3.16
N THR A 191 -3.83 9.61 3.24
CA THR A 191 -3.98 10.98 3.76
C THR A 191 -3.91 11.99 2.60
N PRO A 192 -4.78 13.02 2.57
CA PRO A 192 -4.70 14.07 1.56
C PRO A 192 -3.40 14.88 1.71
N ARG A 193 -2.82 15.27 0.58
CA ARG A 193 -1.61 16.10 0.54
C ARG A 193 -1.96 17.59 0.45
N ALA A 194 -1.09 18.45 0.99
CA ALA A 194 -1.17 19.88 0.80
C ALA A 194 -0.57 20.30 -0.55
N LEU A 195 -0.67 21.58 -0.92
CA LEU A 195 -0.11 22.11 -2.17
C LEU A 195 1.41 21.90 -2.28
N THR A 196 2.11 21.86 -1.14
CA THR A 196 3.54 21.56 -1.05
C THR A 196 3.84 20.05 -1.00
N MET A 197 2.87 19.19 -1.33
CA MET A 197 2.98 17.73 -1.47
C MET A 197 3.28 16.92 -0.20
N GLN A 198 3.37 17.54 0.97
CA GLN A 198 3.38 16.82 2.26
C GLN A 198 1.99 16.30 2.61
N GLU A 199 1.93 15.21 3.36
CA GLU A 199 0.70 14.75 4.01
C GLU A 199 0.17 15.84 4.94
N LYS A 200 -1.14 16.09 4.91
CA LYS A 200 -1.76 17.09 5.80
C LYS A 200 -1.73 16.68 7.27
N SER A 201 -1.53 15.40 7.56
CA SER A 201 -1.53 14.83 8.89
C SER A 201 -0.81 13.48 8.91
N LEU A 202 0.05 13.24 9.88
CA LEU A 202 0.89 12.04 9.99
C LEU A 202 0.37 11.00 11.00
N ASN A 203 -0.56 11.39 11.88
CA ASN A 203 -1.12 10.51 12.92
C ASN A 203 -2.53 10.97 13.32
N ALA A 204 -3.23 10.12 14.07
CA ALA A 204 -4.60 10.40 14.50
C ALA A 204 -4.73 11.63 15.44
N GLY A 205 -3.66 12.02 16.13
CA GLY A 205 -3.65 13.15 17.05
C GLY A 205 -3.61 14.53 16.37
N GLU A 206 -3.21 14.59 15.09
CA GLU A 206 -3.08 15.83 14.33
C GLU A 206 -4.38 16.28 13.66
N GLY A 207 -5.36 15.39 13.49
CA GLY A 207 -6.70 15.75 13.03
C GLY A 207 -7.39 14.70 12.16
N SER A 208 -8.59 15.04 11.68
CA SER A 208 -9.44 14.14 10.89
C SER A 208 -8.95 13.93 9.45
N ALA A 209 -7.98 14.71 8.98
CA ALA A 209 -7.36 14.52 7.68
C ALA A 209 -6.53 13.22 7.61
N PHE A 210 -5.98 12.75 8.74
CA PHE A 210 -5.24 11.49 8.76
C PHE A 210 -6.11 10.34 8.27
N LEU A 211 -5.66 9.63 7.24
CA LEU A 211 -6.36 8.50 6.62
C LEU A 211 -7.76 8.81 6.06
N SER A 212 -8.08 10.06 5.76
CA SER A 212 -9.40 10.45 5.21
C SER A 212 -9.57 10.19 3.70
N GLY A 213 -8.64 9.47 3.08
CA GLY A 213 -8.53 9.28 1.64
C GLY A 213 -7.73 10.39 0.96
N SER A 214 -7.31 10.16 -0.28
CA SER A 214 -6.47 11.09 -1.04
C SER A 214 -7.05 11.41 -2.41
N ALA A 215 -6.47 12.43 -3.06
CA ALA A 215 -6.59 12.63 -4.50
C ALA A 215 -5.93 11.45 -5.26
N PRO A 216 -6.18 11.30 -6.57
CA PRO A 216 -5.54 10.27 -7.37
C PRO A 216 -4.01 10.28 -7.26
N LEU A 217 -3.43 9.11 -6.96
CA LEU A 217 -2.01 8.79 -6.99
C LEU A 217 -1.82 7.70 -8.04
N GLU A 218 -0.98 7.95 -9.06
CA GLU A 218 -0.77 7.00 -10.18
C GLU A 218 -2.07 6.53 -10.86
N GLY A 219 -3.07 7.43 -10.96
CA GLY A 219 -4.38 7.11 -11.54
C GLY A 219 -5.33 6.32 -10.62
N TRP A 220 -5.00 6.19 -9.33
CA TRP A 220 -5.79 5.47 -8.32
C TRP A 220 -6.14 6.34 -7.12
N ILE A 221 -7.38 6.23 -6.62
CA ILE A 221 -7.86 6.98 -5.47
C ILE A 221 -7.81 6.08 -4.24
N ALA A 222 -6.96 6.44 -3.28
CA ALA A 222 -6.95 5.81 -1.98
C ALA A 222 -8.20 6.25 -1.19
N LYS A 223 -8.97 5.27 -0.70
CA LYS A 223 -10.23 5.51 0.01
C LYS A 223 -9.99 5.92 1.47
N SER A 224 -10.99 6.48 2.13
CA SER A 224 -10.89 6.74 3.56
C SER A 224 -10.69 5.42 4.31
N LEU A 225 -9.78 5.40 5.27
CA LEU A 225 -9.66 4.30 6.24
C LEU A 225 -10.32 4.62 7.58
N ARG A 226 -11.06 5.73 7.65
CA ARG A 226 -11.75 6.17 8.87
C ARG A 226 -13.14 5.55 8.98
N GLY A 227 -13.83 5.84 10.09
CA GLY A 227 -15.16 5.32 10.40
C GLY A 227 -16.32 5.78 9.51
N ASP A 228 -16.08 6.48 8.39
CA ASP A 228 -17.13 6.86 7.44
C ASP A 228 -17.80 5.59 6.86
N HIS A 229 -19.12 5.62 6.71
CA HIS A 229 -19.93 4.49 6.27
C HIS A 229 -19.94 4.28 4.75
N LYS A 230 -19.93 5.38 4.00
CA LYS A 230 -20.10 5.45 2.56
C LYS A 230 -18.83 5.04 1.84
N ASP A 231 -17.72 5.74 2.10
CA ASP A 231 -16.43 5.55 1.42
C ASP A 231 -15.27 5.23 2.39
N GLY A 232 -15.59 4.98 3.66
CA GLY A 232 -14.67 4.53 4.70
C GLY A 232 -14.92 3.10 5.20
N LEU A 233 -14.44 2.82 6.42
CA LEU A 233 -14.48 1.52 7.10
C LEU A 233 -15.59 1.40 8.16
N GLY A 234 -16.46 2.40 8.29
CA GLY A 234 -17.58 2.39 9.25
C GLY A 234 -18.47 1.16 9.08
N SER A 235 -18.72 0.78 7.82
CA SER A 235 -19.56 -0.37 7.44
C SER A 235 -18.82 -1.73 7.41
N TRP A 236 -17.52 -1.75 7.70
CA TRP A 236 -16.71 -2.97 7.73
C TRP A 236 -16.64 -3.56 9.14
N SER A 237 -16.64 -4.88 9.24
CA SER A 237 -16.27 -5.59 10.46
C SER A 237 -14.76 -5.72 10.60
N GLU A 238 -14.27 -5.94 11.82
CA GLU A 238 -12.86 -6.23 12.10
C GLU A 238 -12.37 -7.45 11.31
N GLU A 239 -13.18 -8.51 11.27
CA GLU A 239 -12.87 -9.76 10.58
C GLU A 239 -12.75 -9.56 9.07
N GLN A 240 -13.60 -8.72 8.47
CA GLN A 240 -13.52 -8.38 7.05
C GLN A 240 -12.24 -7.59 6.73
N LEU A 241 -11.80 -6.71 7.62
CA LEU A 241 -10.55 -5.96 7.45
C LEU A 241 -9.34 -6.89 7.54
N VAL A 242 -9.28 -7.75 8.56
CA VAL A 242 -8.22 -8.75 8.69
C VAL A 242 -8.18 -9.66 7.46
N GLN A 243 -9.34 -10.14 6.98
CA GLN A 243 -9.39 -10.95 5.77
C GLN A 243 -8.87 -10.18 4.54
N PHE A 244 -9.29 -8.93 4.38
CA PHE A 244 -8.87 -8.10 3.24
C PHE A 244 -7.36 -7.85 3.26
N LEU A 245 -6.78 -7.46 4.40
CA LEU A 245 -5.34 -7.24 4.53
C LEU A 245 -4.55 -8.54 4.27
N LYS A 246 -5.07 -9.69 4.72
CA LYS A 246 -4.38 -10.99 4.57
C LYS A 246 -4.45 -11.57 3.15
N THR A 247 -5.52 -11.29 2.40
CA THR A 247 -5.84 -12.01 1.16
C THR A 247 -6.07 -11.11 -0.05
N GLY A 248 -6.14 -9.80 0.16
CA GLY A 248 -6.51 -8.81 -0.85
C GLY A 248 -7.98 -8.85 -1.25
N ARG A 249 -8.82 -9.63 -0.56
CA ARG A 249 -10.22 -9.83 -0.96
C ARG A 249 -11.15 -10.06 0.22
N SER A 250 -12.32 -9.45 0.15
CA SER A 250 -13.42 -9.64 1.09
C SER A 250 -14.74 -9.71 0.34
N ASP A 251 -15.83 -9.90 1.07
CA ASP A 251 -17.17 -9.85 0.50
C ASP A 251 -17.59 -8.41 0.16
N ARG A 252 -16.86 -7.42 0.67
CA ARG A 252 -17.10 -5.98 0.46
C ARG A 252 -16.34 -5.42 -0.72
N SER A 253 -15.08 -5.82 -0.88
CA SER A 253 -14.19 -5.25 -1.89
C SER A 253 -13.01 -6.18 -2.17
N ALA A 254 -12.23 -5.82 -3.17
CA ALA A 254 -11.00 -6.49 -3.53
C ALA A 254 -9.93 -5.45 -3.88
N VAL A 255 -8.65 -5.80 -3.69
CA VAL A 255 -7.53 -4.88 -3.94
C VAL A 255 -7.39 -4.53 -5.42
N PHE A 256 -6.91 -3.31 -5.66
CA PHE A 256 -6.57 -2.78 -6.97
C PHE A 256 -5.48 -1.72 -6.79
N GLY A 257 -4.85 -1.31 -7.90
CA GLY A 257 -3.72 -0.38 -7.87
C GLY A 257 -2.61 -0.84 -6.93
N GLY A 258 -1.93 0.11 -6.29
CA GLY A 258 -0.80 -0.16 -5.39
C GLY A 258 -1.14 -1.04 -4.18
N MET A 259 -2.40 -1.12 -3.75
CA MET A 259 -2.78 -2.04 -2.65
C MET A 259 -2.64 -3.52 -3.04
N SER A 260 -2.62 -3.84 -4.33
CA SER A 260 -2.33 -5.21 -4.81
C SER A 260 -0.88 -5.60 -4.45
N ASP A 261 0.06 -4.68 -4.62
CA ASP A 261 1.46 -4.88 -4.27
C ASP A 261 1.66 -4.91 -2.76
N VAL A 262 1.01 -4.00 -2.01
CA VAL A 262 1.06 -3.97 -0.55
C VAL A 262 0.60 -5.31 0.06
N VAL A 263 -0.47 -5.91 -0.47
CA VAL A 263 -0.90 -7.24 0.00
C VAL A 263 0.08 -8.32 -0.42
N THR A 264 0.53 -8.29 -1.69
CA THR A 264 1.41 -9.33 -2.26
C THR A 264 2.78 -9.35 -1.60
N HIS A 265 3.32 -8.20 -1.19
CA HIS A 265 4.70 -8.08 -0.75
C HIS A 265 4.83 -7.87 0.76
N SER A 266 3.79 -7.35 1.43
CA SER A 266 3.78 -6.97 2.83
C SER A 266 2.68 -7.66 3.65
N MET A 267 1.42 -7.24 3.53
CA MET A 267 0.36 -7.56 4.50
C MET A 267 0.09 -9.07 4.67
N GLN A 268 0.23 -9.87 3.60
CA GLN A 268 0.03 -11.33 3.69
C GLN A 268 1.06 -12.06 4.58
N TYR A 269 2.20 -11.41 4.88
CA TYR A 269 3.26 -11.94 5.72
C TYR A 269 3.13 -11.50 7.19
N MET A 270 2.22 -10.58 7.49
CA MET A 270 1.99 -10.12 8.85
C MET A 270 1.32 -11.19 9.70
N THR A 271 1.61 -11.18 11.00
CA THR A 271 0.94 -12.10 11.93
C THR A 271 -0.54 -11.73 12.09
N ASP A 272 -1.39 -12.71 12.42
CA ASP A 272 -2.82 -12.44 12.65
C ASP A 272 -3.04 -11.43 13.80
N ASN A 273 -2.16 -11.40 14.79
CA ASN A 273 -2.20 -10.41 15.87
C ASN A 273 -1.95 -8.98 15.36
N ASP A 274 -0.96 -8.80 14.48
CA ASP A 274 -0.64 -7.48 13.94
C ASP A 274 -1.69 -7.02 12.91
N LEU A 275 -2.24 -7.94 12.10
CA LEU A 275 -3.38 -7.63 11.24
C LEU A 275 -4.62 -7.22 12.06
N THR A 276 -4.87 -7.90 13.17
CA THR A 276 -5.95 -7.55 14.12
C THR A 276 -5.69 -6.19 14.76
N ALA A 277 -4.43 -5.91 15.15
CA ALA A 277 -4.05 -4.62 15.71
C ALA A 277 -4.29 -3.48 14.73
N ILE A 278 -3.87 -3.63 13.46
CA ILE A 278 -4.15 -2.69 12.39
C ILE A 278 -5.66 -2.49 12.24
N ALA A 279 -6.44 -3.58 12.13
CA ALA A 279 -7.88 -3.50 11.96
C ALA A 279 -8.57 -2.75 13.13
N ARG A 280 -8.19 -3.04 14.38
CA ARG A 280 -8.73 -2.36 15.57
C ARG A 280 -8.38 -0.89 15.63
N TYR A 281 -7.15 -0.54 15.30
CA TYR A 281 -6.75 0.87 15.25
C TYR A 281 -7.53 1.61 14.16
N LEU A 282 -7.65 1.07 12.95
CA LEU A 282 -8.44 1.71 11.89
C LEU A 282 -9.92 1.85 12.29
N LYS A 283 -10.49 0.86 12.99
CA LYS A 283 -11.86 0.91 13.51
C LYS A 283 -12.04 1.88 14.69
N SER A 284 -10.98 2.26 15.40
CA SER A 284 -11.05 3.27 16.47
C SER A 284 -11.09 4.70 15.94
N LEU A 285 -10.72 4.92 14.67
CA LEU A 285 -10.75 6.23 14.04
C LEU A 285 -12.19 6.69 13.78
N PRO A 286 -12.63 7.85 14.30
CA PRO A 286 -13.96 8.36 14.04
C PRO A 286 -14.13 8.75 12.58
N ALA A 287 -15.37 8.68 12.09
CA ALA A 287 -15.78 9.20 10.78
C ALA A 287 -15.36 10.66 10.63
N ASN A 288 -14.97 11.05 9.42
CA ASN A 288 -14.72 12.45 9.09
C ASN A 288 -16.05 13.22 8.91
N ASP A 289 -17.09 12.56 8.39
CA ASP A 289 -18.48 13.03 8.45
C ASP A 289 -19.30 12.23 9.47
N PRO A 290 -19.57 12.77 10.67
CA PRO A 290 -20.38 12.10 11.69
C PRO A 290 -21.83 11.83 11.28
N ASN A 291 -22.33 12.50 10.24
CA ASN A 291 -23.70 12.32 9.76
C ASN A 291 -23.80 11.30 8.63
N ASP A 292 -22.68 10.76 8.17
CA ASP A 292 -22.66 9.77 7.11
C ASP A 292 -23.46 8.52 7.52
N GLN A 293 -24.21 7.97 6.56
CA GLN A 293 -25.16 6.90 6.83
C GLN A 293 -24.74 5.60 6.12
N PRO A 294 -25.00 4.43 6.74
CA PRO A 294 -24.82 3.15 6.07
C PRO A 294 -25.55 3.08 4.74
N HIS A 295 -24.91 2.46 3.75
CA HIS A 295 -25.52 2.15 2.46
C HIS A 295 -26.84 1.36 2.66
N GLN A 296 -27.87 1.80 1.94
CA GLN A 296 -29.16 1.11 1.88
C GLN A 296 -29.35 0.52 0.49
N TYR A 297 -29.49 -0.80 0.43
CA TYR A 297 -29.66 -1.51 -0.83
C TYR A 297 -31.00 -1.18 -1.49
N ASP A 298 -30.95 -0.78 -2.77
CA ASP A 298 -32.14 -0.57 -3.60
C ASP A 298 -32.32 -1.72 -4.62
N LYS A 299 -33.39 -2.49 -4.43
CA LYS A 299 -33.71 -3.63 -5.30
C LYS A 299 -34.28 -3.25 -6.67
N GLN A 300 -34.64 -1.99 -6.93
CA GLN A 300 -35.34 -1.59 -8.15
C GLN A 300 -34.56 -1.96 -9.42
N VAL A 301 -33.25 -1.69 -9.45
CA VAL A 301 -32.39 -2.02 -10.60
C VAL A 301 -32.32 -3.53 -10.81
N ALA A 302 -32.13 -4.30 -9.74
CA ALA A 302 -32.08 -5.76 -9.83
C ALA A 302 -33.39 -6.35 -10.39
N GLN A 303 -34.54 -5.81 -9.95
CA GLN A 303 -35.85 -6.22 -10.44
C GLN A 303 -36.09 -5.85 -11.90
N ALA A 304 -35.67 -4.64 -12.33
CA ALA A 304 -35.76 -4.22 -13.72
C ALA A 304 -34.95 -5.16 -14.63
N LEU A 305 -33.68 -5.40 -14.30
CA LEU A 305 -32.81 -6.28 -15.07
C LEU A 305 -33.33 -7.73 -15.12
N TRP A 306 -33.88 -8.25 -14.02
CA TRP A 306 -34.50 -9.59 -14.02
C TRP A 306 -35.76 -9.69 -14.88
N ASN A 307 -36.51 -8.60 -15.01
CA ASN A 307 -37.67 -8.54 -15.89
C ASN A 307 -37.31 -8.24 -17.36
N GLY A 308 -36.00 -8.16 -17.67
CA GLY A 308 -35.51 -7.83 -19.01
C GLY A 308 -35.61 -6.36 -19.38
N ASP A 309 -35.73 -5.46 -18.39
CA ASP A 309 -35.70 -4.01 -18.61
C ASP A 309 -34.27 -3.48 -18.42
N ASP A 310 -33.58 -3.30 -19.54
CA ASP A 310 -32.26 -2.68 -19.66
C ASP A 310 -32.33 -1.29 -20.35
N SER A 311 -33.49 -0.62 -20.28
CA SER A 311 -33.73 0.66 -20.96
C SER A 311 -32.92 1.84 -20.41
N LYS A 312 -32.36 1.70 -19.20
CA LYS A 312 -31.49 2.73 -18.61
C LYS A 312 -30.15 2.81 -19.35
N PRO A 313 -29.60 4.01 -19.61
CA PRO A 313 -28.26 4.15 -20.18
C PRO A 313 -27.23 3.31 -19.42
N GLY A 314 -26.43 2.54 -20.14
CA GLY A 314 -25.39 1.66 -19.59
C GLY A 314 -25.87 0.29 -19.10
N ALA A 315 -27.19 0.06 -18.97
CA ALA A 315 -27.72 -1.21 -18.45
C ALA A 315 -27.49 -2.38 -19.42
N SER A 316 -27.69 -2.19 -20.73
CA SER A 316 -27.40 -3.22 -21.73
C SER A 316 -25.91 -3.59 -21.77
N VAL A 317 -25.04 -2.58 -21.77
CA VAL A 317 -23.57 -2.75 -21.68
C VAL A 317 -23.20 -3.52 -20.42
N TYR A 318 -23.84 -3.22 -19.28
CA TYR A 318 -23.63 -3.94 -18.02
C TYR A 318 -24.05 -5.41 -18.11
N ILE A 319 -25.22 -5.70 -18.67
CA ILE A 319 -25.71 -7.08 -18.85
C ILE A 319 -24.76 -7.88 -19.73
N ASP A 320 -24.35 -7.31 -20.86
CA ASP A 320 -23.54 -7.99 -21.87
C ASP A 320 -22.10 -8.26 -21.42
N ASN A 321 -21.53 -7.38 -20.59
CA ASN A 321 -20.10 -7.38 -20.30
C ASN A 321 -19.75 -7.63 -18.83
N CYS A 322 -20.66 -7.37 -17.88
CA CYS A 322 -20.34 -7.32 -16.45
C CYS A 322 -21.18 -8.28 -15.59
N ALA A 323 -22.46 -8.48 -15.94
CA ALA A 323 -23.42 -9.16 -15.07
C ALA A 323 -23.12 -10.65 -14.84
N ALA A 324 -22.38 -11.32 -15.73
CA ALA A 324 -21.97 -12.70 -15.54
C ALA A 324 -21.13 -12.90 -14.25
N CYS A 325 -20.30 -11.91 -13.91
CA CYS A 325 -19.44 -11.95 -12.72
C CYS A 325 -20.03 -11.14 -11.56
N HIS A 326 -20.59 -9.96 -11.84
CA HIS A 326 -21.07 -9.04 -10.80
C HIS A 326 -22.54 -9.20 -10.43
N ARG A 327 -23.29 -10.02 -11.20
CA ARG A 327 -24.72 -10.32 -11.05
C ARG A 327 -25.63 -9.11 -11.24
N THR A 328 -26.85 -9.33 -11.71
CA THR A 328 -27.84 -8.26 -11.89
C THR A 328 -28.27 -7.56 -10.59
N ASP A 329 -28.06 -8.21 -9.44
CA ASP A 329 -28.27 -7.64 -8.11
C ASP A 329 -27.04 -6.93 -7.53
N GLY A 330 -25.94 -6.87 -8.29
CA GLY A 330 -24.72 -6.18 -7.89
C GLY A 330 -23.99 -6.82 -6.70
N HIS A 331 -24.37 -8.01 -6.22
CA HIS A 331 -23.72 -8.62 -5.06
C HIS A 331 -22.44 -9.37 -5.42
N GLY A 332 -22.22 -9.69 -6.70
CA GLY A 332 -21.12 -10.53 -7.13
C GLY A 332 -21.07 -11.89 -6.40
N TYR A 333 -19.86 -12.43 -6.29
CA TYR A 333 -19.60 -13.68 -5.59
C TYR A 333 -18.52 -13.44 -4.53
N THR A 334 -18.89 -13.73 -3.28
CA THR A 334 -18.04 -13.57 -2.09
C THR A 334 -16.61 -14.02 -2.33
N LYS A 335 -15.64 -13.17 -2.00
CA LYS A 335 -14.18 -13.44 -2.12
C LYS A 335 -13.65 -13.71 -3.54
N VAL A 336 -14.46 -13.55 -4.57
CA VAL A 336 -14.05 -13.79 -5.97
C VAL A 336 -14.33 -12.55 -6.82
N PHE A 337 -15.60 -12.16 -6.91
CA PHE A 337 -16.05 -10.98 -7.64
C PHE A 337 -16.68 -10.04 -6.63
N PRO A 338 -16.03 -8.92 -6.29
CA PRO A 338 -16.51 -8.05 -5.22
C PRO A 338 -17.92 -7.54 -5.54
N ALA A 339 -18.70 -7.35 -4.47
CA ALA A 339 -19.97 -6.66 -4.59
C ALA A 339 -19.75 -5.28 -5.23
N LEU A 340 -20.66 -4.90 -6.11
CA LEU A 340 -20.81 -3.53 -6.59
C LEU A 340 -21.81 -2.77 -5.70
N ALA A 341 -22.88 -3.42 -5.25
CA ALA A 341 -23.82 -2.80 -4.34
C ALA A 341 -23.14 -2.43 -3.00
N GLY A 342 -23.18 -1.13 -2.64
CA GLY A 342 -22.63 -0.63 -1.38
C GLY A 342 -21.10 -0.73 -1.26
N ASN A 343 -20.40 -0.93 -2.37
CA ASN A 343 -18.94 -0.97 -2.36
C ASN A 343 -18.38 0.46 -2.19
N PRO A 344 -17.53 0.71 -1.18
CA PRO A 344 -16.93 2.04 -0.92
C PRO A 344 -16.24 2.67 -2.14
N VAL A 345 -15.69 1.85 -3.04
CA VAL A 345 -15.02 2.32 -4.25
C VAL A 345 -15.97 3.09 -5.16
N LEU A 346 -17.24 2.66 -5.22
CA LEU A 346 -18.27 3.21 -6.12
C LEU A 346 -19.06 4.37 -5.51
N GLN A 347 -18.85 4.69 -4.23
CA GLN A 347 -19.58 5.77 -3.56
C GLN A 347 -18.91 7.14 -3.68
N SER A 348 -17.73 7.20 -4.31
CA SER A 348 -16.99 8.44 -4.52
C SER A 348 -17.56 9.25 -5.68
N GLN A 349 -17.40 10.57 -5.62
CA GLN A 349 -17.78 11.48 -6.71
C GLN A 349 -16.74 11.51 -7.82
N ASP A 350 -15.48 11.15 -7.54
CA ASP A 350 -14.43 11.08 -8.54
C ASP A 350 -14.41 9.66 -9.15
N PRO A 351 -14.75 9.50 -10.45
CA PRO A 351 -14.87 8.21 -11.09
C PRO A 351 -13.53 7.65 -11.59
N THR A 352 -12.40 8.34 -11.39
CA THR A 352 -11.10 7.99 -12.01
C THR A 352 -10.74 6.52 -11.83
N SER A 353 -10.81 5.99 -10.60
CA SER A 353 -10.48 4.57 -10.35
C SER A 353 -11.50 3.61 -10.96
N LEU A 354 -12.78 3.96 -11.00
CA LEU A 354 -13.79 3.12 -11.65
C LEU A 354 -13.53 3.00 -13.15
N ILE A 355 -13.26 4.13 -13.80
CA ILE A 355 -12.93 4.19 -15.22
C ILE A 355 -11.66 3.37 -15.48
N HIS A 356 -10.62 3.53 -14.65
CA HIS A 356 -9.37 2.78 -14.78
C HIS A 356 -9.62 1.27 -14.68
N ILE A 357 -10.41 0.80 -13.70
CA ILE A 357 -10.74 -0.63 -13.55
C ILE A 357 -11.48 -1.16 -14.78
N VAL A 358 -12.43 -0.41 -15.34
CA VAL A 358 -13.17 -0.86 -16.53
C VAL A 358 -12.25 -0.89 -17.76
N LEU A 359 -11.41 0.12 -17.95
CA LEU A 359 -10.52 0.20 -19.12
C LEU A 359 -9.41 -0.84 -19.07
N LYS A 360 -8.68 -0.92 -17.95
CA LYS A 360 -7.47 -1.77 -17.78
C LYS A 360 -7.80 -3.17 -17.28
N GLY A 361 -8.93 -3.36 -16.61
CA GLY A 361 -9.20 -4.55 -15.84
C GLY A 361 -8.41 -4.56 -14.53
N GLY A 362 -8.37 -5.71 -13.87
CA GLY A 362 -7.64 -5.88 -12.62
C GLY A 362 -7.45 -7.35 -12.30
N THR A 363 -6.34 -7.66 -11.61
CA THR A 363 -6.04 -9.03 -11.19
C THR A 363 -5.94 -9.08 -9.67
N LEU A 364 -6.75 -9.94 -9.06
CA LEU A 364 -6.65 -10.29 -7.65
C LEU A 364 -5.47 -11.25 -7.47
N PRO A 365 -4.41 -10.83 -6.76
CA PRO A 365 -3.21 -11.63 -6.63
C PRO A 365 -3.45 -12.86 -5.76
N ALA A 366 -2.79 -13.96 -6.09
CA ALA A 366 -2.72 -15.12 -5.20
C ALA A 366 -1.92 -14.78 -3.94
N THR A 367 -2.44 -15.17 -2.78
CA THR A 367 -1.73 -15.07 -1.49
C THR A 367 -1.56 -16.45 -0.86
N HIS A 368 -0.74 -16.55 0.19
CA HIS A 368 -0.51 -17.81 0.91
C HIS A 368 -1.81 -18.49 1.39
N THR A 369 -2.82 -17.71 1.75
CA THR A 369 -4.11 -18.20 2.27
C THR A 369 -5.26 -18.06 1.27
N ALA A 370 -5.02 -17.47 0.11
CA ALA A 370 -5.96 -17.39 -1.02
C ALA A 370 -5.19 -17.62 -2.34
N PRO A 371 -4.83 -18.87 -2.68
CA PRO A 371 -3.86 -19.17 -3.75
C PRO A 371 -4.43 -19.02 -5.17
N SER A 372 -5.70 -18.64 -5.32
CA SER A 372 -6.34 -18.47 -6.62
C SER A 372 -6.21 -17.03 -7.12
N THR A 373 -5.74 -16.88 -8.36
CA THR A 373 -5.75 -15.61 -9.09
C THR A 373 -7.07 -15.44 -9.85
N PHE A 374 -7.67 -14.25 -9.77
CA PHE A 374 -8.87 -13.92 -10.55
C PHE A 374 -8.66 -12.61 -11.30
N THR A 375 -9.02 -12.58 -12.58
CA THR A 375 -8.79 -11.40 -13.44
C THR A 375 -10.12 -10.89 -14.00
N MET A 376 -10.40 -9.62 -13.76
CA MET A 376 -11.39 -8.86 -14.51
C MET A 376 -10.73 -8.37 -15.80
N PRO A 377 -11.27 -8.70 -16.99
CA PRO A 377 -10.71 -8.25 -18.26
C PRO A 377 -10.82 -6.73 -18.39
N GLY A 378 -9.86 -6.12 -19.09
CA GLY A 378 -9.96 -4.72 -19.51
C GLY A 378 -10.85 -4.58 -20.73
N PHE A 379 -11.65 -3.51 -20.76
CA PHE A 379 -12.62 -3.23 -21.82
C PHE A 379 -12.21 -2.08 -22.74
N ALA A 380 -11.01 -1.51 -22.57
CA ALA A 380 -10.53 -0.41 -23.41
C ALA A 380 -10.58 -0.74 -24.92
N TRP A 381 -10.21 -1.96 -25.32
CA TRP A 381 -10.23 -2.36 -26.73
C TRP A 381 -11.64 -2.56 -27.30
N ARG A 382 -12.66 -2.74 -26.45
CA ARG A 382 -14.00 -3.17 -26.83
C ARG A 382 -15.04 -2.06 -26.75
N LEU A 383 -14.99 -1.25 -25.70
CA LEU A 383 -16.00 -0.24 -25.40
C LEU A 383 -15.48 1.16 -25.75
N SER A 384 -16.33 1.94 -26.40
CA SER A 384 -16.12 3.37 -26.63
C SER A 384 -16.15 4.17 -25.32
N ASP A 385 -15.66 5.40 -25.36
CA ASP A 385 -15.67 6.28 -24.19
C ASP A 385 -17.09 6.57 -23.68
N GLN A 386 -18.06 6.64 -24.59
CA GLN A 386 -19.46 6.82 -24.22
C GLN A 386 -20.04 5.57 -23.54
N GLU A 387 -19.78 4.38 -24.07
CA GLU A 387 -20.25 3.13 -23.45
C GLU A 387 -19.63 2.91 -22.06
N VAL A 388 -18.35 3.23 -21.89
CA VAL A 388 -17.69 3.19 -20.57
C VAL A 388 -18.30 4.22 -19.63
N ALA A 389 -18.53 5.45 -20.09
CA ALA A 389 -19.15 6.49 -19.28
C ALA A 389 -20.56 6.07 -18.82
N ASP A 390 -21.36 5.50 -19.72
CA ASP A 390 -22.72 5.05 -19.44
C ASP A 390 -22.72 3.87 -18.46
N VAL A 391 -21.90 2.84 -18.67
CA VAL A 391 -21.87 1.67 -17.78
C VAL A 391 -21.30 2.01 -16.40
N VAL A 392 -20.29 2.87 -16.32
CA VAL A 392 -19.75 3.33 -15.02
C VAL A 392 -20.79 4.17 -14.29
N SER A 393 -21.48 5.08 -14.98
CA SER A 393 -22.59 5.86 -14.41
C SER A 393 -23.71 4.97 -13.90
N PHE A 394 -24.08 3.95 -14.68
CA PHE A 394 -25.09 2.96 -14.29
C PHE A 394 -24.68 2.24 -13.02
N ILE A 395 -23.46 1.70 -12.94
CA ILE A 395 -22.94 0.99 -11.77
C ILE A 395 -22.87 1.92 -10.54
N ALA A 396 -22.39 3.15 -10.71
CA ALA A 396 -22.20 4.13 -9.64
C ALA A 396 -23.51 4.64 -9.03
N THR A 397 -24.64 4.51 -9.75
CA THR A 397 -25.97 4.98 -9.32
C THR A 397 -26.96 3.85 -9.08
N SER A 398 -26.56 2.59 -9.32
CA SER A 398 -27.40 1.41 -9.12
C SER A 398 -27.34 0.86 -7.69
N TRP A 399 -28.35 0.07 -7.32
CA TRP A 399 -28.43 -0.66 -6.06
C TRP A 399 -28.35 0.20 -4.78
N GLY A 400 -28.63 1.50 -4.89
CA GLY A 400 -28.55 2.45 -3.76
C GLY A 400 -27.17 3.12 -3.63
N ASN A 401 -26.27 2.91 -4.60
CA ASN A 401 -24.99 3.60 -4.67
C ASN A 401 -25.20 5.12 -4.86
N LYS A 402 -24.26 5.90 -4.31
CA LYS A 402 -24.29 7.37 -4.28
C LYS A 402 -23.13 8.00 -5.06
N GLY A 403 -22.58 7.27 -6.03
CA GLY A 403 -21.58 7.81 -6.95
C GLY A 403 -22.17 8.82 -7.93
N GLY A 404 -21.30 9.50 -8.68
CA GLY A 404 -21.68 10.52 -9.65
C GLY A 404 -21.83 9.99 -11.08
N PRO A 405 -22.54 10.72 -11.97
CA PRO A 405 -22.51 10.44 -13.41
C PRO A 405 -21.11 10.71 -13.97
N VAL A 406 -20.72 9.90 -14.94
CA VAL A 406 -19.44 9.96 -15.66
C VAL A 406 -19.67 10.46 -17.07
N LYS A 407 -18.78 11.32 -17.57
CA LYS A 407 -18.82 11.82 -18.94
C LYS A 407 -17.82 11.07 -19.80
N ALA A 408 -18.11 10.96 -21.09
CA ALA A 408 -17.16 10.40 -22.06
C ALA A 408 -15.80 11.14 -22.06
N SER A 409 -15.80 12.45 -21.78
CA SER A 409 -14.56 13.23 -21.63
C SER A 409 -13.68 12.77 -20.47
N ASP A 410 -14.30 12.31 -19.37
CA ASP A 410 -13.57 11.81 -18.21
C ASP A 410 -12.91 10.47 -18.56
N VAL A 411 -13.62 9.63 -19.34
CA VAL A 411 -13.08 8.36 -19.84
C VAL A 411 -11.93 8.58 -20.82
N MET A 412 -12.10 9.49 -21.77
CA MET A 412 -11.08 9.83 -22.76
C MET A 412 -9.78 10.26 -22.06
N ALA A 413 -9.86 11.11 -21.04
CA ALA A 413 -8.69 11.57 -20.29
C ALA A 413 -7.94 10.40 -19.60
N VAL A 414 -8.67 9.48 -18.96
CA VAL A 414 -8.05 8.29 -18.33
C VAL A 414 -7.50 7.33 -19.38
N ARG A 415 -8.17 7.18 -20.53
CA ARG A 415 -7.72 6.30 -21.61
C ARG A 415 -6.43 6.81 -22.25
N GLU A 416 -6.32 8.10 -22.52
CA GLU A 416 -5.09 8.69 -23.06
C GLU A 416 -3.91 8.50 -22.10
N ASP A 417 -4.15 8.63 -20.79
CA ASP A 417 -3.15 8.38 -19.76
C ASP A 417 -2.71 6.91 -19.74
N TYR A 418 -3.65 5.98 -19.81
CA TYR A 418 -3.39 4.55 -19.92
C TYR A 418 -2.60 4.19 -21.18
N LEU A 419 -2.95 4.75 -22.35
CA LEU A 419 -2.25 4.46 -23.60
C LEU A 419 -0.83 5.05 -23.60
N ARG A 420 -0.63 6.20 -22.97
CA ARG A 420 0.69 6.81 -22.83
C ARG A 420 1.60 5.97 -21.94
N THR A 421 1.12 5.53 -20.78
CA THR A 421 1.88 4.71 -19.83
C THR A 421 2.15 3.30 -20.35
N THR A 422 1.23 2.71 -21.13
CA THR A 422 1.47 1.44 -21.82
C THR A 422 2.42 1.57 -23.01
N SER A 423 2.41 2.69 -23.76
CA SER A 423 3.34 2.89 -24.89
C SER A 423 4.81 3.06 -24.49
N SER A 424 5.08 3.48 -23.25
CA SER A 424 6.42 3.47 -22.65
C SER A 424 6.86 2.08 -22.19
N ASP A 425 5.90 1.21 -21.86
CA ASP A 425 6.12 -0.17 -21.41
C ASP A 425 6.11 -1.18 -22.57
N ASP A 426 5.65 -0.78 -23.74
CA ASP A 426 5.42 -1.63 -24.90
C ASP A 426 6.22 -1.16 -26.11
N LYS A 427 7.55 -1.21 -26.00
CA LYS A 427 8.39 -1.34 -27.20
C LYS A 427 8.27 -2.77 -27.73
N GLY A 428 7.14 -3.04 -28.39
CA GLY A 428 6.90 -4.20 -29.23
C GLY A 428 5.90 -5.17 -28.61
N GLU A 429 4.61 -4.95 -28.84
CA GLU A 429 3.89 -5.78 -29.80
C GLU A 429 2.73 -5.02 -30.46
N THR A 430 2.99 -4.46 -31.65
CA THR A 430 1.91 -4.16 -32.60
C THR A 430 1.49 -5.47 -33.26
N THR A 431 0.53 -6.19 -32.66
CA THR A 431 -0.18 -7.22 -33.41
C THR A 431 -1.17 -6.53 -34.34
N THR A 432 -0.78 -6.41 -35.60
CA THR A 432 -1.66 -6.05 -36.70
C THR A 432 -2.58 -7.23 -36.98
N HIS A 433 -3.84 -7.16 -36.56
CA HIS A 433 -4.94 -7.94 -37.13
C HIS A 433 -6.21 -7.09 -37.21
#